data_AF-A0A918EMS8-F1
#
_entry.id   AF-A0A918EMS8-F1
#
_cell.length_a   1.000
_cell.length_b   1.000
_cell.length_c   1.000
_cell.angle_alpha   90.00
_cell.angle_beta   90.00
_cell.angle_gamma   90.00
#
_symmetry.space_group_name_H-M   'P 1'
#
loop_
_entity.id
_entity.type
_entity.pdbx_description
1 polymer ?
#
loop_
_entity_poly.entity_id
_entity_poly.type
_entity_poly.pdbx_seq_one_letter_code
_entity_poly.pdbx_strand_id
1 'polypeptide(L)'
;MERFNLLAQQLIDTVDAVLLPLFAGWRAQPVPVDDPVGAATQRVHVLREHRGACHLAAVRLSGLSAREAMVVHLGVEQAAHYGWREPGPAATALIPRWQRAERLTNELQAPLYVALSARQRAEFAQLVDVLTSARHS
;
A
#
# COMPACT_ATOMS: atom_id res chain seq x y z
N MET A 1 -12.38 12.77 -9.89
CA MET A 1 -12.39 12.48 -8.44
C MET A 1 -13.55 11.57 -8.04
N GLU A 2 -14.81 11.92 -8.33
CA GLU A 2 -15.98 11.12 -7.94
C GLU A 2 -15.94 9.65 -8.39
N ARG A 3 -15.55 9.41 -9.64
CA ARG A 3 -15.47 8.04 -10.16
C ARG A 3 -14.38 7.21 -9.47
N PHE A 4 -13.23 7.82 -9.20
CA PHE A 4 -12.16 7.19 -8.40
C PHE A 4 -12.68 6.86 -7.00
N ASN A 5 -13.35 7.82 -6.36
CA ASN A 5 -13.92 7.66 -5.03
C ASN A 5 -14.90 6.48 -4.95
N LEU A 6 -15.79 6.34 -5.93
CA LEU A 6 -16.75 5.24 -5.99
C LEU A 6 -16.05 3.88 -6.11
N LEU A 7 -15.10 3.75 -7.05
CA LEU A 7 -14.40 2.48 -7.28
C LEU A 7 -13.48 2.11 -6.11
N ALA A 8 -12.77 3.10 -5.53
CA ALA A 8 -11.95 2.87 -4.35
C ALA A 8 -12.80 2.48 -3.13
N GLN A 9 -13.96 3.09 -2.94
CA GLN A 9 -14.90 2.70 -1.88
C GLN A 9 -15.32 1.24 -2.04
N GLN A 10 -15.71 0.83 -3.26
CA GLN A 10 -16.09 -0.55 -3.55
C GLN A 10 -14.97 -1.54 -3.18
N LEU A 11 -13.70 -1.21 -3.45
CA LEU A 11 -12.57 -2.03 -2.99
C LEU A 11 -12.49 -2.10 -1.46
N ILE A 12 -12.52 -0.94 -0.79
CA ILE A 12 -12.35 -0.79 0.67
C ILE A 12 -13.43 -1.57 1.45
N ASP A 13 -14.67 -1.55 0.95
CA ASP A 13 -15.82 -2.17 1.63
C ASP A 13 -15.76 -3.70 1.61
N THR A 14 -15.03 -4.30 0.66
CA THR A 14 -14.88 -5.76 0.56
C THR A 14 -13.85 -6.36 1.53
N VAL A 15 -13.05 -5.52 2.19
CA VAL A 15 -11.91 -5.98 2.99
C VAL A 15 -12.36 -6.39 4.39
N ASP A 16 -12.10 -7.65 4.74
CA ASP A 16 -12.03 -8.09 6.14
C ASP A 16 -10.78 -7.49 6.80
N ALA A 17 -10.99 -6.64 7.81
CA ALA A 17 -9.94 -5.86 8.43
C ALA A 17 -9.36 -6.50 9.71
N VAL A 18 -9.76 -7.72 10.07
CA VAL A 18 -9.36 -8.38 11.35
C VAL A 18 -7.85 -8.37 11.59
N LEU A 19 -7.03 -8.53 10.54
CA LEU A 19 -5.57 -8.52 10.64
C LEU A 19 -4.91 -7.27 10.03
N LEU A 20 -5.68 -6.21 9.80
CA LEU A 20 -5.24 -5.00 9.11
C LEU A 20 -5.49 -3.75 9.98
N PRO A 21 -4.85 -3.60 11.14
CA PRO A 21 -5.21 -2.58 12.13
C PRO A 21 -5.05 -1.14 11.61
N LEU A 22 -3.99 -0.83 10.85
CA LEU A 22 -3.81 0.51 10.27
C LEU A 22 -4.86 0.79 9.19
N PHE A 23 -5.18 -0.21 8.35
CA PHE A 23 -6.27 -0.11 7.39
C PHE A 23 -7.61 0.14 8.11
N ALA A 24 -7.91 -0.62 9.16
CA ALA A 24 -9.13 -0.45 9.95
C ALA A 24 -9.22 0.95 10.58
N GLY A 25 -8.11 1.43 11.15
CA GLY A 25 -8.02 2.75 11.77
C GLY A 25 -8.24 3.89 10.77
N TRP A 26 -7.60 3.83 9.61
CA TRP A 26 -7.80 4.82 8.54
C TRP A 26 -9.18 4.74 7.89
N ARG A 27 -9.72 3.52 7.71
CA ARG A 27 -11.08 3.30 7.19
C ARG A 27 -12.15 3.89 8.11
N ALA A 28 -11.90 3.91 9.42
CA ALA A 28 -12.81 4.49 10.41
C ALA A 28 -12.71 6.02 10.54
N GLN A 29 -11.74 6.68 9.90
CA GLN A 29 -11.65 8.14 9.94
C GLN A 29 -12.79 8.78 9.12
N PRO A 30 -13.29 9.97 9.54
CA PRO A 30 -14.30 10.69 8.79
C PRO A 30 -13.88 10.96 7.35
N VAL A 31 -14.80 10.76 6.41
CA VAL A 31 -14.60 11.09 4.99
C VAL A 31 -15.23 12.47 4.73
N PRO A 32 -14.48 13.44 4.17
CA PRO A 32 -15.05 14.73 3.79
C PRO A 32 -16.20 14.55 2.79
N VAL A 33 -17.37 15.13 3.09
CA VAL A 33 -18.60 14.95 2.28
C VAL A 33 -18.63 15.91 1.08
N ASP A 34 -18.21 17.16 1.30
CA ASP A 34 -18.24 18.22 0.27
C ASP A 34 -16.86 18.51 -0.35
N ASP A 35 -15.91 17.57 -0.19
CA ASP A 35 -14.57 17.66 -0.75
C ASP A 35 -14.18 16.34 -1.45
N PRO A 36 -14.45 16.22 -2.77
CA PRO A 36 -14.08 15.04 -3.53
C PRO A 36 -12.58 14.73 -3.55
N VAL A 37 -11.71 15.73 -3.38
CA VAL A 37 -10.25 15.56 -3.36
C VAL A 37 -9.78 15.05 -2.00
N GLY A 38 -10.28 15.63 -0.91
CA GLY A 38 -10.05 15.12 0.44
C GLY A 38 -10.56 13.70 0.61
N ALA A 39 -11.74 13.40 0.07
CA ALA A 39 -12.29 12.04 0.06
C ALA A 39 -11.44 11.07 -0.78
N ALA A 40 -10.83 11.52 -1.88
CA ALA A 40 -9.90 10.71 -2.66
C ALA A 40 -8.59 10.46 -1.90
N THR A 41 -8.04 11.48 -1.25
CA THR A 41 -6.84 11.38 -0.40
C THR A 41 -7.04 10.38 0.73
N GLN A 42 -8.18 10.43 1.42
CA GLN A 42 -8.51 9.47 2.48
C GLN A 42 -8.55 8.03 1.93
N ARG A 43 -9.19 7.80 0.78
CA ARG A 43 -9.27 6.48 0.17
C ARG A 43 -7.91 5.96 -0.30
N VAL A 44 -7.05 6.84 -0.82
CA VAL A 44 -5.66 6.51 -1.14
C VAL A 44 -4.92 6.06 0.12
N HIS A 45 -5.07 6.77 1.25
CA HIS A 45 -4.47 6.35 2.51
C HIS A 45 -4.96 4.97 2.97
N VAL A 46 -6.26 4.72 2.93
CA VAL A 46 -6.83 3.42 3.30
C VAL A 46 -6.26 2.30 2.41
N LEU A 47 -6.29 2.47 1.08
CA LEU A 47 -5.73 1.47 0.15
C LEU A 47 -4.22 1.28 0.31
N ARG A 48 -3.49 2.34 0.66
CA ARG A 48 -2.06 2.28 0.99
C ARG A 48 -1.82 1.42 2.23
N GLU A 49 -2.64 1.55 3.27
CA GLU A 49 -2.49 0.71 4.48
C GLU A 49 -2.84 -0.75 4.24
N HIS A 50 -3.79 -1.06 3.35
CA HIS A 50 -4.03 -2.43 2.90
C HIS A 50 -2.76 -3.01 2.26
N ARG A 51 -2.17 -2.29 1.29
CA ARG A 51 -0.91 -2.72 0.65
C ARG A 51 0.22 -2.84 1.67
N GLY A 52 0.31 -1.92 2.63
CA GLY A 52 1.31 -1.96 3.70
C GLY A 52 1.21 -3.22 4.54
N ALA A 53 0.01 -3.65 4.90
CA ALA A 53 -0.21 -4.91 5.62
C ALA A 53 0.16 -6.14 4.78
N CYS A 54 -0.23 -6.19 3.50
CA CYS A 54 0.22 -7.23 2.56
C CYS A 54 1.75 -7.29 2.49
N HIS A 55 2.40 -6.12 2.41
CA HIS A 55 3.86 -6.01 2.31
C HIS A 55 4.56 -6.51 3.57
N LEU A 56 4.08 -6.13 4.76
CA LEU A 56 4.64 -6.62 6.03
C LEU A 56 4.52 -8.14 6.15
N ALA A 57 3.38 -8.71 5.77
CA ALA A 57 3.20 -10.17 5.72
C ALA A 57 4.19 -10.83 4.74
N ALA A 58 4.31 -10.28 3.52
CA ALA A 58 5.21 -10.78 2.49
C ALA A 58 6.70 -10.73 2.90
N VAL A 59 7.11 -9.66 3.58
CA VAL A 59 8.46 -9.50 4.17
C VAL A 59 8.75 -10.63 5.15
N ARG A 60 7.82 -10.90 6.08
CA ARG A 60 7.99 -11.97 7.07
C ARG A 60 8.00 -13.35 6.42
N LEU A 61 7.07 -13.63 5.50
CA LEU A 61 7.00 -14.89 4.75
C LEU A 61 8.25 -15.13 3.86
N SER A 62 8.94 -14.06 3.48
CA SER A 62 10.20 -14.13 2.72
C SER A 62 11.44 -14.28 3.61
N GLY A 63 11.27 -14.39 4.93
CA GLY A 63 12.36 -14.58 5.89
C GLY A 63 13.19 -13.31 6.12
N LEU A 64 12.54 -12.15 6.09
CA LEU A 64 13.14 -10.85 6.40
C LEU A 64 12.46 -10.25 7.64
N SER A 65 13.24 -9.50 8.42
CA SER A 65 12.70 -8.51 9.34
C SER A 65 12.31 -7.22 8.61
N ALA A 66 11.45 -6.41 9.25
CA ALA A 66 11.09 -5.08 8.72
C ALA A 66 12.31 -4.17 8.57
N ARG A 67 13.25 -4.25 9.52
CA ARG A 67 14.52 -3.51 9.46
C ARG A 67 15.36 -3.93 8.27
N GLU A 68 15.58 -5.23 8.06
CA GLU A 68 16.36 -5.71 6.91
C GLU A 68 15.73 -5.32 5.58
N ALA A 69 14.40 -5.47 5.43
CA ALA A 69 13.70 -5.05 4.22
C ALA A 69 13.85 -3.55 3.97
N MET A 70 13.75 -2.71 5.01
CA MET A 70 13.92 -1.26 4.91
C MET A 70 15.35 -0.87 4.52
N VAL A 71 16.37 -1.49 5.13
CA VAL A 71 17.77 -1.23 4.80
C VAL A 71 18.09 -1.67 3.38
N VAL A 72 17.59 -2.83 2.93
CA VAL A 72 17.77 -3.29 1.54
C VAL A 72 17.10 -2.33 0.54
N HIS A 73 15.91 -1.83 0.85
CA HIS A 73 15.14 -0.98 -0.05
C HIS A 73 15.61 0.49 -0.08
N LEU A 74 15.84 1.07 1.09
CA LEU A 74 16.03 2.52 1.27
C LEU A 74 17.42 2.90 1.82
N GLY A 75 18.20 1.91 2.26
CA GLY A 75 19.52 2.15 2.85
C GLY A 75 19.50 2.42 4.36
N VAL A 76 20.71 2.45 4.92
CA VAL A 76 20.97 2.59 6.36
C VAL A 76 20.48 3.93 6.90
N GLU A 77 20.73 5.02 6.16
CA GLU A 77 20.35 6.38 6.58
C GLU A 77 18.84 6.53 6.72
N GLN A 78 18.08 6.03 5.73
CA GLN A 78 16.63 6.06 5.79
C GLN A 78 16.09 5.17 6.90
N ALA A 79 16.68 4.00 7.14
CA ALA A 79 16.28 3.17 8.27
C ALA A 79 16.50 3.89 9.62
N ALA A 80 17.62 4.61 9.77
CA ALA A 80 17.87 5.41 10.96
C ALA A 80 16.87 6.57 11.09
N HIS A 81 16.54 7.24 9.98
CA HIS A 81 15.51 8.29 9.94
C HIS A 81 14.13 7.78 10.41
N TYR A 82 13.78 6.54 10.07
CA TYR A 82 12.57 5.87 10.55
C TYR A 82 12.68 5.29 11.98
N GLY A 83 13.73 5.62 12.72
CA GLY A 83 13.86 5.31 14.14
C GLY A 83 14.51 3.96 14.47
N TRP A 84 15.02 3.22 13.47
CA TRP A 84 15.81 2.02 13.77
C TRP A 84 17.15 2.43 14.37
N ARG A 85 17.40 2.03 15.63
CA ARG A 85 18.70 2.24 16.28
C ARG A 85 19.75 1.35 15.61
N GLU A 86 20.85 1.97 15.17
CA GLU A 86 22.02 1.31 14.57
C GLU A 86 21.62 0.22 13.55
N PRO A 87 20.94 0.59 12.45
CA PRO A 87 20.32 -0.41 11.57
C PRO A 87 21.35 -1.31 10.86
N GLY A 88 22.58 -0.80 10.68
CA GLY A 88 23.68 -1.49 10.00
C GLY A 88 23.38 -1.75 8.52
N PRO A 89 24.41 -2.01 7.69
CA PRO A 89 24.18 -2.44 6.32
C PRO A 89 23.53 -3.82 6.27
N ALA A 90 22.64 -4.04 5.31
CA ALA A 90 22.08 -5.36 5.04
C ALA A 90 23.05 -6.18 4.17
N ALA A 91 23.12 -7.49 4.41
CA ALA A 91 23.89 -8.38 3.55
C ALA A 91 23.27 -8.42 2.14
N THR A 92 24.10 -8.31 1.09
CA THR A 92 23.68 -8.37 -0.32
C THR A 92 22.88 -9.64 -0.63
N ALA A 93 23.16 -10.74 0.07
CA ALA A 93 22.43 -12.01 -0.04
C ALA A 93 20.93 -11.91 0.34
N LEU A 94 20.48 -10.81 0.96
CA LEU A 94 19.08 -10.56 1.30
C LEU A 94 18.26 -9.99 0.12
N ILE A 95 18.91 -9.47 -0.93
CA ILE A 95 18.24 -8.86 -2.09
C ILE A 95 17.24 -9.83 -2.76
N PRO A 96 17.57 -11.11 -3.04
CA PRO A 96 16.60 -12.03 -3.62
C PRO A 96 15.36 -12.27 -2.74
N ARG A 97 15.52 -12.24 -1.41
CA ARG A 97 14.40 -12.35 -0.46
C ARG A 97 13.52 -11.11 -0.50
N TRP A 98 14.13 -9.92 -0.61
CA TRP A 98 13.38 -8.68 -0.73
C TRP A 98 12.59 -8.62 -2.05
N GLN A 99 13.20 -9.01 -3.17
CA GLN A 99 12.49 -9.12 -4.45
C GLN A 99 11.33 -10.13 -4.40
N ARG A 100 11.50 -11.23 -3.66
CA ARG A 100 10.40 -12.18 -3.40
C ARG A 100 9.28 -11.52 -2.59
N ALA A 101 9.60 -10.74 -1.57
CA ALA A 101 8.62 -10.02 -0.78
C ALA A 101 7.83 -9.01 -1.64
N GLU A 102 8.48 -8.31 -2.57
CA GLU A 102 7.80 -7.38 -3.50
C GLU A 102 6.79 -8.11 -4.41
N ARG A 103 7.16 -9.25 -4.99
CA ARG A 103 6.24 -10.06 -5.80
C ARG A 103 5.08 -10.59 -4.96
N LEU A 104 5.38 -11.17 -3.80
CA LEU A 104 4.37 -11.71 -2.89
C LEU A 104 3.44 -10.60 -2.35
N THR A 105 3.92 -9.37 -2.20
CA THR A 105 3.07 -8.21 -1.87
C THR A 105 1.99 -8.00 -2.94
N ASN A 106 2.37 -8.06 -4.22
CA ASN A 106 1.43 -7.91 -5.32
C ASN A 106 0.45 -9.08 -5.39
N GLU A 107 0.91 -10.31 -5.16
CA GLU A 107 0.05 -11.51 -5.12
C GLU A 107 -0.97 -11.44 -3.99
N LEU A 108 -0.55 -11.04 -2.78
CA LEU A 108 -1.44 -10.90 -1.63
C LEU A 108 -2.44 -9.73 -1.79
N GLN A 109 -2.05 -8.68 -2.52
CA GLN A 109 -2.93 -7.54 -2.78
C GLN A 109 -3.92 -7.81 -3.93
N ALA A 110 -3.54 -8.61 -4.93
CA ALA A 110 -4.33 -8.83 -6.14
C ALA A 110 -5.81 -9.22 -5.90
N PRO A 111 -6.17 -10.07 -4.92
CA PRO A 111 -7.55 -10.43 -4.62
C PRO A 111 -8.46 -9.23 -4.34
N LEU A 112 -7.95 -8.13 -3.78
CA LEU A 112 -8.71 -6.90 -3.55
C LEU A 112 -9.41 -6.42 -4.83
N TYR A 113 -8.73 -6.49 -5.98
CA TYR A 113 -9.22 -5.97 -7.24
C TYR A 113 -10.24 -6.89 -7.93
N VAL A 114 -10.50 -8.09 -7.40
CA VAL A 114 -11.57 -8.98 -7.88
C VAL A 114 -12.95 -8.36 -7.62
N ALA A 115 -13.08 -7.48 -6.62
CA ALA A 115 -14.31 -6.74 -6.35
C ALA A 115 -14.75 -5.84 -7.52
N LEU A 116 -13.85 -5.48 -8.43
CA LEU A 116 -14.15 -4.71 -9.63
C LEU A 116 -14.26 -5.63 -10.86
N SER A 117 -15.12 -5.28 -11.82
CA SER A 117 -15.08 -5.93 -13.14
C SER A 117 -13.77 -5.61 -13.89
N ALA A 118 -13.45 -6.35 -14.95
CA ALA A 118 -12.26 -6.08 -15.76
C ALA A 118 -12.25 -4.65 -16.33
N ARG A 119 -13.41 -4.15 -16.77
CA ARG A 119 -13.58 -2.77 -17.24
C ARG A 119 -13.33 -1.75 -16.12
N GLN A 120 -13.91 -1.97 -14.94
CA GLN A 120 -13.71 -1.09 -13.79
C GLN A 120 -12.26 -1.09 -13.30
N ARG A 121 -11.54 -2.23 -13.38
CA ARG A 121 -10.10 -2.28 -13.08
C ARG A 121 -9.28 -1.42 -14.04
N ALA A 122 -9.55 -1.52 -15.35
CA ALA A 122 -8.87 -0.70 -16.34
C ALA A 122 -9.16 0.80 -16.14
N GLU A 123 -10.43 1.14 -15.89
CA GLU A 123 -10.85 2.51 -15.55
C GLU A 123 -10.17 3.01 -14.26
N PHE A 124 -10.12 2.19 -13.22
CA PHE A 124 -9.48 2.55 -11.95
C PHE A 124 -7.98 2.83 -12.13
N ALA A 125 -7.26 2.01 -12.91
CA ALA A 125 -5.86 2.23 -13.24
C ALA A 125 -5.64 3.57 -13.95
N GLN A 126 -6.46 3.88 -14.97
CA GLN A 126 -6.39 5.17 -15.68
C GLN A 126 -6.63 6.36 -14.74
N LEU A 127 -7.60 6.23 -13.83
CA LEU A 127 -7.88 7.28 -12.84
C LEU A 127 -6.71 7.48 -11.88
N VAL A 128 -6.05 6.40 -11.44
CA VAL A 128 -4.82 6.49 -10.64
C VAL A 128 -3.71 7.19 -11.41
N ASP A 129 -3.50 6.84 -12.68
CA ASP A 129 -2.46 7.46 -13.51
C ASP A 129 -2.66 8.98 -13.64
N VAL A 130 -3.91 9.42 -13.83
CA VAL A 130 -4.27 10.85 -13.87
C VAL A 130 -3.94 11.54 -12.53
N LEU A 131 -4.28 10.90 -11.41
CA LEU A 131 -4.00 11.44 -10.07
C LEU A 131 -2.51 11.59 -9.79
N THR A 132 -1.69 10.65 -10.25
CA THR A 132 -0.24 10.67 -10.03
C THR A 132 0.51 11.55 -11.02
N SER A 133 0.00 11.70 -12.25
CA SER A 133 0.64 12.53 -13.29
C SER A 133 0.45 14.03 -13.03
N ALA A 134 -0.65 14.44 -12.39
CA ALA A 134 -0.91 15.82 -12.00
C ALA A 134 0.09 16.39 -10.98
N ARG A 135 0.97 15.56 -10.41
CA ARG A 135 2.06 15.97 -9.49
C ARG A 135 3.34 16.42 -10.19
N HIS A 136 3.42 16.32 -11.52
CA HIS A 136 4.59 16.66 -12.33
C HIS A 136 4.37 17.86 -13.26
N SER A 137 3.32 18.66 -13.05
CA SER A 137 3.01 19.89 -13.80
C SER A 137 3.01 21.11 -12.89
#